data_AF-A0A497T341-F1
#
_entry.id   AF-A0A497T341-F1
#
_cell.length_a   1.000
_cell.length_b   1.000
_cell.length_c   1.000
_cell.angle_alpha   90.00
_cell.angle_beta   90.00
_cell.angle_gamma   90.00
#
_symmetry.space_group_name_H-M   'P 1'
#
loop_
_entity.id
_entity.type
_entity.pdbx_description
1 polymer ?
#
loop_
_entity_poly.entity_id
_entity_poly.type
_entity_poly.pdbx_seq_one_letter_code
_entity_poly.pdbx_strand_id
1 'polypeptide(L)'
;MVKKKDIKKIRKILMILTKNPEGLWIRQLARETDLALSTVHYYINCVLDEFIENIGVKDKNGKYFGLRFVKLKPKIRETIEKDGLKKVYKFLEMSKKM
;
A
#
# COMPACT_ATOMS: atom_id res chain seq x y z
N MET A 1 -1.28 15.89 -6.58
CA MET A 1 0.05 15.65 -7.19
C MET A 1 0.94 14.89 -6.21
N VAL A 2 1.36 13.65 -6.52
CA VAL A 2 2.28 12.87 -5.66
C VAL A 2 3.66 13.52 -5.76
N LYS A 3 4.21 14.06 -4.66
CA LYS A 3 5.53 14.70 -4.70
C LYS A 3 6.61 13.64 -4.89
N LYS A 4 7.76 14.00 -5.44
CA LYS A 4 8.91 13.07 -5.64
C LYS A 4 9.33 12.34 -4.34
N LYS A 5 9.16 12.99 -3.18
CA LYS A 5 9.37 12.39 -1.84
C LYS A 5 8.37 11.29 -1.50
N ASP A 6 7.13 11.39 -1.98
CA ASP A 6 6.07 10.40 -1.74
C ASP A 6 6.32 9.11 -2.53
N ILE A 7 6.86 9.22 -3.75
CA ILE A 7 7.19 8.07 -4.59
C ILE A 7 8.16 7.12 -3.87
N LYS A 8 9.17 7.65 -3.17
CA LYS A 8 10.12 6.83 -2.40
C LYS A 8 9.43 6.04 -1.28
N LYS A 9 8.47 6.64 -0.58
CA LYS A 9 7.71 5.99 0.50
C LYS A 9 6.77 4.92 -0.06
N ILE A 10 6.04 5.25 -1.13
CA ILE A 10 5.18 4.31 -1.84
C ILE A 10 5.98 3.12 -2.36
N ARG A 11 7.16 3.37 -2.96
CA ARG A 11 8.08 2.33 -3.41
C ARG A 11 8.46 1.38 -2.29
N LYS A 12 8.87 1.92 -1.13
CA LYS A 12 9.23 1.10 0.04
C LYS A 12 8.07 0.21 0.46
N ILE A 13 6.87 0.77 0.60
CA ILE A 13 5.67 0.01 0.99
C ILE A 13 5.40 -1.12 0.00
N LEU A 14 5.35 -0.82 -1.30
CA LEU A 14 5.09 -1.83 -2.34
C LEU A 14 6.16 -2.92 -2.34
N MET A 15 7.45 -2.57 -2.23
CA MET A 15 8.53 -3.54 -2.19
C MET A 15 8.43 -4.49 -0.99
N ILE A 16 8.11 -3.99 0.20
CA ILE A 16 7.94 -4.82 1.39
C ILE A 16 6.74 -5.76 1.21
N LEU A 17 5.63 -5.28 0.68
CA LEU A 17 4.47 -6.12 0.42
C LEU A 17 4.71 -7.14 -0.70
N THR A 18 5.51 -6.84 -1.71
CA THR A 18 5.90 -7.82 -2.75
C THR A 18 6.74 -8.94 -2.17
N LYS A 19 7.63 -8.64 -1.20
CA LYS A 19 8.44 -9.65 -0.50
C LYS A 19 7.64 -10.50 0.48
N ASN A 20 6.46 -10.03 0.93
CA ASN A 20 5.62 -10.69 1.91
C ASN A 20 4.26 -11.03 1.28
N PRO A 21 4.19 -12.11 0.49
CA PRO A 21 3.03 -12.40 -0.34
C PRO A 21 1.78 -12.77 0.45
N GLU A 22 1.96 -13.28 1.66
CA GLU A 22 0.84 -13.54 2.56
C GLU A 22 0.24 -12.26 3.14
N GLY A 23 0.96 -11.14 3.07
CA GLY A 23 0.59 -9.87 3.68
C GLY A 23 1.26 -9.67 5.03
N LEU A 24 0.99 -8.52 5.64
CA LEU A 24 1.60 -8.07 6.89
C LEU A 24 0.59 -7.30 7.74
N TRP A 25 0.78 -7.33 9.05
CA TRP A 25 0.12 -6.38 9.93
C TRP A 25 0.60 -4.96 9.63
N ILE A 26 -0.30 -3.96 9.62
CA ILE A 26 0.06 -2.58 9.27
C ILE A 26 1.14 -1.99 10.20
N ARG A 27 1.17 -2.42 11.46
CA ARG A 27 2.21 -2.03 12.43
C ARG A 27 3.57 -2.64 12.10
N GLN A 28 3.59 -3.87 11.59
CA GLN A 28 4.81 -4.52 11.11
C GLN A 28 5.30 -3.83 9.84
N LEU A 29 4.40 -3.54 8.90
CA LEU A 29 4.72 -2.77 7.70
C LEU A 29 5.34 -1.40 8.03
N ALA A 30 4.84 -0.70 9.05
CA ALA A 30 5.42 0.56 9.52
C ALA A 30 6.86 0.42 10.02
N ARG A 31 7.16 -0.65 10.78
CA ARG A 31 8.53 -0.95 11.25
C ARG A 31 9.46 -1.29 10.07
N GLU A 32 9.03 -2.18 9.19
CA GLU A 32 9.82 -2.64 8.02
C GLU A 32 10.13 -1.51 7.02
N THR A 33 9.22 -0.54 6.90
CA THR A 33 9.42 0.60 5.98
C THR A 33 10.17 1.76 6.61
N ASP A 34 10.35 1.73 7.94
CA ASP A 34 10.81 2.85 8.76
C ASP A 34 9.97 4.12 8.50
N LEU A 35 8.65 3.95 8.56
CA LEU A 35 7.68 5.02 8.37
C LEU A 35 6.76 5.10 9.59
N ALA A 36 6.37 6.32 9.96
CA ALA A 36 5.35 6.51 10.98
C ALA A 36 4.07 5.77 10.60
N LEU A 37 3.42 5.13 11.57
CA LEU A 37 2.21 4.35 11.35
C LEU A 37 1.12 5.18 10.64
N SER A 38 0.95 6.45 11.04
CA SER A 38 0.03 7.39 10.38
C SER A 38 0.35 7.61 8.89
N THR A 39 1.64 7.65 8.53
CA THR A 39 2.10 7.78 7.15
C THR A 39 1.76 6.54 6.34
N VAL A 40 1.96 5.34 6.90
CA VAL A 40 1.57 4.09 6.24
C VAL A 40 0.06 4.05 6.03
N HIS A 41 -0.73 4.36 7.07
CA HIS A 41 -2.18 4.45 6.96
C HIS A 41 -2.63 5.40 5.84
N TYR A 42 -2.01 6.57 5.73
CA TYR A 42 -2.31 7.54 4.67
C TYR A 42 -2.07 6.95 3.28
N TYR A 43 -0.89 6.39 3.00
CA TYR A 43 -0.63 5.86 1.66
C TYR A 43 -1.47 4.63 1.33
N ILE A 44 -1.69 3.75 2.31
CA ILE A 44 -2.54 2.57 2.14
C ILE A 44 -3.98 3.00 1.79
N ASN A 45 -4.55 3.97 2.50
CA ASN A 45 -5.94 4.38 2.28
C ASN A 45 -6.13 5.31 1.06
N CYS A 46 -5.24 6.28 0.87
CA CYS A 46 -5.46 7.37 -0.07
C CYS A 46 -4.73 7.19 -1.40
N VAL A 47 -3.82 6.21 -1.49
CA VAL A 47 -2.97 6.03 -2.67
C VAL A 47 -2.96 4.59 -3.16
N LEU A 48 -2.91 3.62 -2.25
CA LEU A 48 -2.70 2.22 -2.60
C LEU A 48 -3.94 1.34 -2.44
N ASP A 49 -5.09 1.90 -2.04
CA ASP A 49 -6.29 1.13 -1.67
C ASP A 49 -6.76 0.20 -2.81
N GLU A 50 -6.70 0.66 -4.05
CA GLU A 50 -7.04 -0.16 -5.22
C GLU A 50 -6.08 -1.33 -5.46
N PHE A 51 -4.85 -1.25 -4.96
CA PHE A 51 -3.77 -2.20 -5.21
C PHE A 51 -3.64 -3.27 -4.13
N ILE A 52 -4.26 -3.05 -2.98
CA ILE A 52 -4.10 -3.86 -1.78
C ILE A 52 -5.45 -4.42 -1.31
N GLU A 53 -5.37 -5.52 -0.60
CA GLU A 53 -6.45 -6.08 0.19
C GLU A 53 -6.27 -5.64 1.64
N ASN A 54 -7.32 -5.05 2.20
CA ASN A 54 -7.34 -4.56 3.57
C ASN A 54 -8.27 -5.46 4.39
N ILE A 55 -7.69 -6.21 5.33
CA ILE A 55 -8.43 -7.12 6.20
C ILE A 55 -8.30 -6.61 7.62
N GLY A 56 -9.42 -6.35 8.29
CA GLY A 56 -9.38 -5.88 9.67
C GLY A 56 -10.76 -5.49 10.19
N VAL A 57 -10.80 -5.22 11.49
CA VAL A 57 -12.03 -4.79 12.16
C VAL A 57 -12.28 -3.32 11.85
N LYS A 58 -13.50 -3.01 11.43
CA LYS A 58 -13.97 -1.64 11.23
C LYS A 58 -14.89 -1.24 12.38
N ASP A 59 -14.81 0.01 12.80
CA ASP A 59 -15.76 0.59 13.74
C ASP A 59 -17.12 0.86 13.06
N LYS A 60 -18.08 1.37 13.84
CA LYS A 60 -19.42 1.77 13.35
C LYS A 60 -19.41 2.84 12.25
N ASN A 61 -18.29 3.54 12.08
CA ASN A 61 -18.11 4.57 11.06
C ASN A 61 -17.34 4.03 9.84
N GLY A 62 -17.06 2.72 9.78
CA GLY A 62 -16.31 2.09 8.69
C GLY A 62 -14.79 2.29 8.75
N LYS A 63 -14.25 2.85 9.83
CA LYS A 63 -12.81 3.09 9.99
C LYS A 63 -12.13 1.87 10.62
N TYR A 64 -11.00 1.45 10.04
CA TYR A 64 -10.19 0.37 10.62
C TYR A 64 -9.68 0.75 12.01
N PHE A 65 -9.94 -0.10 12.99
CA PHE A 65 -9.49 0.07 14.37
C PHE A 65 -8.79 -1.20 14.88
N GLY A 66 -7.71 -1.01 15.64
CA GLY A 66 -6.95 -2.10 16.23
C GLY A 66 -6.10 -2.87 15.21
N LEU A 67 -6.48 -4.12 14.94
CA LEU A 67 -5.76 -5.04 14.07
C LEU A 67 -6.15 -4.82 12.61
N ARG A 68 -5.15 -4.53 11.78
CA ARG A 68 -5.29 -4.39 10.33
C ARG A 68 -4.16 -5.11 9.63
N PHE A 69 -4.55 -6.02 8.76
CA PHE A 69 -3.69 -6.80 7.89
C PHE A 69 -3.81 -6.28 6.46
N VAL A 70 -2.68 -6.19 5.77
CA VAL A 70 -2.58 -5.63 4.43
C VAL A 70 -1.77 -6.57 3.52
N LYS A 71 -2.31 -6.84 2.34
CA LYS A 71 -1.71 -7.72 1.33
C LYS A 71 -1.81 -7.08 -0.05
N LEU A 72 -0.86 -7.33 -0.95
CA LEU A 72 -1.02 -6.94 -2.35
C LEU A 72 -2.04 -7.86 -3.05
N LYS A 73 -2.93 -7.27 -3.85
CA LYS A 73 -3.79 -8.07 -4.73
C LYS A 73 -2.91 -8.93 -5.66
N PRO A 74 -3.23 -10.22 -5.87
CA PRO A 74 -2.39 -11.13 -6.66
C PRO A 74 -1.99 -10.57 -8.03
N LYS A 75 -2.95 -10.01 -8.78
CA LYS A 75 -2.70 -9.39 -10.11
C LYS A 75 -1.69 -8.24 -10.06
N ILE A 76 -1.71 -7.43 -9.00
CA ILE A 76 -0.78 -6.31 -8.85
C ILE A 76 0.61 -6.83 -8.55
N ARG A 77 0.72 -7.82 -7.65
CA ARG A 77 1.99 -8.46 -7.35
C ARG A 77 2.62 -9.05 -8.61
N GLU A 78 1.87 -9.84 -9.38
CA GLU A 78 2.36 -10.41 -10.64
C GLU A 78 2.84 -9.32 -11.62
N THR A 79 2.12 -8.20 -11.69
CA THR A 79 2.52 -7.05 -12.51
C THR A 79 3.85 -6.46 -12.04
N ILE A 80 4.03 -6.31 -10.72
CA ILE A 80 5.29 -5.79 -10.15
C ILE A 80 6.45 -6.76 -10.40
N GLU A 81 6.22 -8.07 -10.27
CA GLU A 81 7.26 -9.09 -10.50
C GLU A 81 7.68 -9.17 -11.97
N LYS A 82 6.74 -9.06 -12.91
CA LYS A 82 7.00 -9.13 -14.36
C LYS A 82 7.53 -7.81 -14.94
N ASP A 83 6.81 -6.71 -14.68
CA ASP A 83 7.00 -5.43 -15.36
C ASP A 83 7.71 -4.39 -14.47
N GLY A 84 7.97 -4.74 -13.20
CA GLY A 84 8.48 -3.81 -12.20
C GLY A 84 7.44 -2.77 -11.76
N LEU A 85 7.88 -1.84 -10.91
CA LEU A 85 7.00 -0.81 -10.35
C LEU A 85 6.57 0.28 -11.36
N LYS A 86 7.21 0.36 -12.54
CA LYS A 86 6.93 1.42 -13.55
C LYS A 86 5.47 1.41 -13.98
N LYS A 87 4.90 0.22 -14.23
CA LYS A 87 3.53 0.08 -14.70
C LYS A 87 2.52 0.45 -13.60
N VAL A 88 2.81 0.09 -12.34
CA VAL A 88 2.01 0.50 -11.17
C VAL A 88 2.01 2.02 -10.99
N TYR A 89 3.14 2.69 -11.19
CA TYR A 89 3.18 4.16 -11.13
C TYR A 89 2.35 4.82 -12.23
N LYS A 90 2.34 4.27 -13.44
CA LYS A 90 1.49 4.78 -14.53
C LYS A 90 0.00 4.70 -14.15
N PHE A 91 -0.43 3.61 -13.52
CA PHE A 91 -1.79 3.50 -12.99
C PHE A 91 -2.08 4.52 -11.88
N LEU A 92 -1.14 4.74 -10.96
CA LEU A 92 -1.28 5.73 -9.88
C LEU A 92 -1.39 7.18 -10.41
N GLU A 93 -0.71 7.51 -11.51
CA GLU A 93 -0.79 8.82 -12.15
C GLU A 93 -2.11 9.01 -12.90
N MET A 94 -2.64 7.94 -13.51
CA MET A 94 -3.91 7.96 -14.23
C MET A 94 -5.11 8.04 -13.28
N SER A 95 -5.14 7.26 -12.21
CA SER A 95 -6.22 7.22 -11.21
C SER A 95 -6.42 8.57 -10.48
N LYS A 96 -5.38 9.43 -10.43
CA LYS A 96 -5.46 10.79 -9.84
C LYS A 96 -5.85 11.90 -10.79
N LYS A 97 -6.02 11.61 -12.09
CA LYS A 97 -6.47 12.59 -13.10
C LYS A 97 -7.98 12.54 -13.34
N MET A 98 -8.66 11.50 -12.86
CA MET A 98 -10.11 11.47 -12.70
C MET A 98 -10.52 12.15 -11.39
#